data_AF-A0A7X6CR07-F1
#
_entry.id   AF-A0A7X6CR07-F1
#
_cell.length_a   1.000
_cell.length_b   1.000
_cell.length_c   1.000
_cell.angle_alpha   90.00
_cell.angle_beta   90.00
_cell.angle_gamma   90.00
#
_symmetry.space_group_name_H-M   'P 1'
#
loop_
_entity.id
_entity.type
_entity.pdbx_description
1 polymer ?
#
loop_
_entity_poly.entity_id
_entity_poly.type
_entity_poly.pdbx_seq_one_letter_code
_entity_poly.pdbx_strand_id
1 'polypeptide(L)'
;MIDRFPHLTQFFSSYFHQDWLLESESAGDVVKNYCNTAPPESIEAVSAELKQLLEMPIAEPDLETFVLEELGCYYDPSSDDLTVREWLESVQKSLNRSS
;
A
#
# COMPACT_ATOMS: atom_id res chain seq x y z
N MET A 1 -3.46 -15.06 -5.08
CA MET A 1 -3.97 -13.80 -5.67
C MET A 1 -2.83 -12.81 -5.90
N ILE A 2 -1.78 -12.90 -5.06
CA ILE A 2 -0.50 -12.20 -5.15
C ILE A 2 0.09 -12.04 -6.57
N ASP A 3 0.06 -13.07 -7.43
CA ASP A 3 0.64 -12.99 -8.79
C ASP A 3 -0.06 -11.95 -9.69
N ARG A 4 -1.24 -11.46 -9.31
CA ARG A 4 -1.98 -10.40 -10.02
C ARG A 4 -1.55 -8.99 -9.60
N PHE A 5 -0.77 -8.89 -8.52
CA PHE A 5 -0.40 -7.62 -7.89
C PHE A 5 1.11 -7.55 -7.58
N PRO A 6 2.01 -7.81 -8.56
CA PRO A 6 3.45 -7.80 -8.33
C PRO A 6 3.99 -6.43 -7.89
N HIS A 7 3.41 -5.32 -8.36
CA HIS A 7 3.90 -3.99 -7.99
C HIS A 7 3.45 -3.61 -6.58
N LEU A 8 2.22 -3.96 -6.17
CA LEU A 8 1.79 -3.80 -4.78
C LEU A 8 2.61 -4.69 -3.84
N THR A 9 2.89 -5.94 -4.23
CA THR A 9 3.74 -6.84 -3.43
C THR A 9 5.12 -6.23 -3.22
N GLN A 10 5.75 -5.71 -4.29
CA GLN A 10 7.04 -5.02 -4.18
C GLN A 10 6.94 -3.78 -3.29
N PHE A 11 5.92 -2.94 -3.49
CA PHE A 11 5.71 -1.72 -2.71
C PHE A 11 5.58 -2.02 -1.21
N PHE A 12 4.66 -2.92 -0.82
CA PHE A 12 4.43 -3.24 0.58
C PHE A 12 5.63 -3.94 1.23
N SER A 13 6.20 -4.96 0.59
CA SER A 13 7.36 -5.68 1.14
C SER A 13 8.65 -4.86 1.20
N SER A 14 8.79 -3.80 0.38
CA SER A 14 10.01 -2.96 0.37
C SER A 14 9.89 -1.71 1.23
N TYR A 15 8.71 -1.11 1.35
CA TYR A 15 8.51 0.15 2.06
C TYR A 15 7.80 -0.02 3.40
N PHE A 16 6.98 -1.06 3.54
CA PHE A 16 6.28 -1.42 4.77
C PHE A 16 6.81 -2.76 5.30
N HIS A 17 8.13 -2.96 5.28
CA HIS A 17 8.77 -4.14 5.88
C HIS A 17 8.78 -4.06 7.42
N GLN A 18 9.15 -5.15 8.10
CA GLN A 18 9.12 -5.25 9.57
C GLN A 18 9.76 -4.07 10.33
N ASP A 19 10.86 -3.53 9.81
CA ASP A 19 11.60 -2.42 10.44
C ASP A 19 11.22 -1.02 9.92
N TRP A 20 10.08 -0.84 9.22
CA TRP A 20 9.74 0.42 8.54
C TRP A 20 9.73 1.65 9.48
N LEU A 21 9.37 1.44 10.75
CA LEU A 21 9.37 2.46 11.80
C LEU A 21 10.77 2.99 12.17
N LEU A 22 11.84 2.30 11.78
CA LEU A 22 13.22 2.80 11.96
C LEU A 22 13.59 3.87 10.92
N GLU A 23 12.89 3.89 9.79
CA GLU A 23 13.20 4.75 8.64
C GLU A 23 12.16 5.86 8.43
N SER A 24 10.98 5.73 9.03
CA SER A 24 9.86 6.66 8.86
C SER A 24 9.08 6.85 10.16
N GLU A 25 8.64 8.07 10.40
CA GLU A 25 7.86 8.42 11.61
C GLU A 25 6.39 8.00 11.51
N SER A 26 5.88 7.82 10.28
CA SER A 26 4.49 7.45 10.02
C SER A 26 4.33 6.70 8.70
N ALA A 27 3.23 5.96 8.55
CA ALA A 27 2.87 5.32 7.28
C ALA A 27 2.70 6.35 6.15
N GLY A 28 2.26 7.57 6.48
CA GLY A 28 2.17 8.68 5.52
C GLY A 28 3.55 9.11 5.00
N ASP A 29 4.57 9.13 5.85
CA ASP A 29 5.94 9.46 5.45
C ASP A 29 6.54 8.39 4.55
N VAL A 30 6.23 7.12 4.80
CA VAL A 30 6.61 6.00 3.91
C VAL A 30 6.05 6.21 2.50
N VAL A 31 4.75 6.50 2.38
CA VAL A 31 4.09 6.75 1.08
C VAL A 31 4.70 7.99 0.40
N LYS A 32 4.94 9.05 1.16
CA LYS A 32 5.56 10.27 0.64
C LYS A 32 6.98 10.01 0.14
N ASN A 33 7.77 9.22 0.86
CA ASN A 33 9.11 8.82 0.46
C ASN A 33 9.07 8.01 -0.83
N TYR A 34 8.15 7.04 -0.94
CA TYR A 34 7.93 6.28 -2.18
C TYR A 34 7.64 7.22 -3.36
N CYS A 35 6.67 8.12 -3.22
CA CYS A 35 6.32 9.08 -4.27
C CYS A 35 7.48 10.00 -4.70
N ASN A 36 8.45 10.27 -3.82
CA ASN A 36 9.58 11.15 -4.11
C ASN A 36 10.79 10.42 -4.71
N THR A 37 10.89 9.10 -4.53
CA THR A 37 12.10 8.32 -4.85
C THR A 37 11.88 7.27 -5.92
N ALA A 38 10.65 6.76 -6.05
CA ALA A 38 10.31 5.76 -7.04
C ALA A 38 10.28 6.35 -8.46
N PRO A 39 10.65 5.57 -9.49
CA PRO A 39 10.42 5.97 -10.88
C PRO A 39 8.93 6.20 -11.16
N PRO A 40 8.56 7.17 -12.03
CA PRO A 40 7.17 7.44 -12.37
C PRO A 40 6.40 6.19 -12.84
N GLU A 41 7.04 5.31 -13.62
CA GLU A 41 6.43 4.06 -14.09
C GLU A 41 6.05 3.11 -12.94
N SER A 42 6.82 3.11 -11.85
CA SER A 42 6.50 2.32 -10.65
C SER A 42 5.32 2.91 -9.89
N ILE A 43 5.24 4.25 -9.80
CA ILE A 43 4.11 4.95 -9.17
C ILE A 43 2.82 4.66 -9.95
N GLU A 44 2.87 4.75 -11.28
CA GLU A 44 1.74 4.43 -12.16
C GLU A 44 1.30 2.97 -12.03
N ALA A 45 2.24 2.02 -12.00
CA ALA A 45 1.92 0.60 -11.89
C ALA A 45 1.29 0.25 -10.54
N VAL A 46 1.85 0.76 -9.43
CA VAL A 46 1.26 0.60 -8.08
C VAL A 46 -0.12 1.24 -8.01
N SER A 47 -0.29 2.43 -8.57
CA SER A 47 -1.57 3.13 -8.62
C SER A 47 -2.64 2.35 -9.39
N ALA A 48 -2.26 1.73 -10.51
CA ALA A 48 -3.18 0.92 -11.31
C ALA A 48 -3.60 -0.37 -10.60
N GLU A 49 -2.65 -1.07 -9.97
CA GLU A 49 -2.93 -2.28 -9.20
C GLU A 49 -3.77 -2.00 -7.95
N LEU A 50 -3.49 -0.90 -7.25
CA LEU A 50 -4.25 -0.47 -6.07
C LEU A 50 -5.70 -0.16 -6.43
N LYS A 51 -5.92 0.55 -7.55
CA LYS A 51 -7.26 0.80 -8.07
C LYS A 51 -7.99 -0.50 -8.39
N GLN A 52 -7.33 -1.45 -9.05
CA GLN A 52 -7.91 -2.75 -9.35
C GLN A 52 -8.31 -3.50 -8.07
N LEU A 53 -7.45 -3.50 -7.04
CA LEU A 53 -7.74 -4.14 -5.76
C LEU A 53 -8.96 -3.50 -5.06
N LEU A 54 -9.03 -2.16 -5.04
CA LEU A 54 -10.13 -1.43 -4.41
C LEU A 54 -11.48 -1.65 -5.10
N GLU A 55 -11.49 -1.88 -6.43
CA GLU A 55 -12.69 -2.18 -7.22
C GLU A 55 -13.18 -3.62 -7.07
N MET A 56 -12.38 -4.53 -6.49
CA MET A 56 -12.81 -5.92 -6.28
C MET A 56 -13.85 -6.02 -5.15
N PRO A 57 -14.86 -6.90 -5.29
CA PRO A 57 -15.85 -7.16 -4.26
C PRO A 57 -15.27 -8.07 -3.15
N ILE A 58 -14.26 -7.58 -2.44
CA ILE A 58 -13.59 -8.26 -1.33
C ILE A 58 -14.14 -7.69 -0.01
N ALA A 59 -14.51 -8.56 0.92
CA ALA A 59 -14.93 -8.13 2.26
C ALA A 59 -13.73 -7.60 3.06
N GLU A 60 -13.97 -6.71 4.01
CA GLU A 60 -12.89 -6.05 4.76
C GLU A 60 -11.89 -7.02 5.42
N PRO A 61 -12.32 -8.10 6.12
CA PRO A 61 -11.38 -9.03 6.73
C PRO A 61 -10.51 -9.78 5.72
N ASP A 62 -11.07 -10.13 4.55
CA ASP A 62 -10.33 -10.80 3.49
C ASP A 62 -9.31 -9.85 2.84
N LEU A 63 -9.66 -8.56 2.72
CA LEU A 63 -8.75 -7.52 2.23
C LEU A 63 -7.59 -7.29 3.20
N GLU A 64 -7.88 -7.26 4.50
CA GLU A 64 -6.89 -7.12 5.56
C GLU A 64 -5.89 -8.29 5.54
N THR A 65 -6.37 -9.53 5.57
CA THR A 65 -5.52 -10.72 5.44
C THR A 65 -4.69 -10.67 4.15
N PHE A 66 -5.30 -10.30 3.02
CA PHE A 66 -4.60 -10.23 1.75
C PHE A 66 -3.45 -9.21 1.77
N VAL A 67 -3.67 -8.01 2.31
CA VAL A 67 -2.66 -6.94 2.35
C VAL A 67 -1.54 -7.24 3.35
N LEU A 68 -1.89 -7.68 4.56
CA LEU A 68 -0.92 -7.92 5.63
C LEU A 68 -0.14 -9.22 5.43
N GLU A 69 -0.82 -10.30 5.04
CA GLU A 69 -0.21 -11.63 4.99
C GLU A 69 0.26 -12.03 3.58
N GLU A 70 -0.50 -11.70 2.52
CA GLU A 70 -0.10 -12.08 1.15
C GLU A 70 0.78 -11.02 0.49
N LEU A 71 0.48 -9.72 0.59
CA LEU A 71 1.27 -8.66 -0.05
C LEU A 71 2.49 -8.22 0.77
N GLY A 72 2.61 -8.68 2.03
CA GLY A 72 3.77 -8.45 2.88
C GLY A 72 3.84 -7.07 3.53
N CYS A 73 2.69 -6.44 3.81
CA CYS A 73 2.61 -5.18 4.54
C CYS A 73 2.70 -5.41 6.05
N TYR A 74 3.70 -4.84 6.72
CA TYR A 74 3.82 -4.86 8.19
C TYR A 74 3.17 -3.67 8.91
N TYR A 75 2.58 -2.74 8.16
CA TYR A 75 1.76 -1.69 8.75
C TYR A 75 0.32 -2.16 8.90
N ASP A 76 -0.18 -2.12 10.14
CA ASP A 76 -1.57 -2.39 10.51
C ASP A 76 -2.32 -1.06 10.69
N PRO A 77 -3.24 -0.70 9.76
CA PRO A 77 -3.99 0.56 9.82
C PRO A 77 -4.90 0.71 11.05
N SER A 78 -5.21 -0.38 11.76
CA SER A 78 -6.01 -0.32 12.98
C SER A 78 -5.33 0.46 14.10
N SER A 79 -3.99 0.60 14.06
CA SER A 79 -3.25 1.44 15.00
C SER A 79 -3.59 2.94 14.89
N ASP A 80 -4.16 3.36 13.75
CA ASP A 80 -4.56 4.72 13.45
C ASP A 80 -6.09 4.88 13.33
N ASP A 81 -6.86 3.94 13.91
CA ASP A 81 -8.33 3.90 13.85
C ASP A 81 -8.89 3.85 12.40
N LEU A 82 -8.13 3.26 11.47
CA LEU A 82 -8.51 3.11 10.06
C LEU A 82 -8.78 1.65 9.71
N THR A 83 -9.71 1.44 8.80
CA THR A 83 -9.80 0.17 8.04
C THR A 83 -8.69 0.10 7.00
N VAL A 84 -8.36 -1.12 6.56
CA VAL A 84 -7.37 -1.32 5.48
C VAL A 84 -7.82 -0.61 4.22
N ARG A 85 -9.11 -0.69 3.89
CA ARG A 85 -9.68 0.01 2.73
C ARG A 85 -9.52 1.52 2.81
N GLU A 86 -9.85 2.15 3.93
CA GLU A 86 -9.71 3.61 4.10
C GLU A 86 -8.24 4.05 3.94
N TRP A 87 -7.32 3.27 4.49
CA TRP A 87 -5.90 3.53 4.32
C TRP A 87 -5.44 3.36 2.87
N LEU A 88 -5.81 2.27 2.18
CA LEU A 88 -5.49 2.05 0.77
C LEU A 88 -6.04 3.17 -0.13
N GLU A 89 -7.24 3.69 0.16
CA GLU A 89 -7.79 4.85 -0.55
C GLU A 89 -6.96 6.13 -0.31
N SER A 90 -6.39 6.31 0.87
CA SER A 90 -5.45 7.40 1.18
C SER A 90 -4.14 7.26 0.39
N VAL A 91 -3.59 6.04 0.29
CA VAL A 91 -2.42 5.74 -0.54
C VAL A 91 -2.72 6.06 -2.00
N GLN A 92 -3.85 5.60 -2.53
CA GLN A 92 -4.29 5.87 -3.92
C GLN A 92 -4.35 7.38 -4.21
N LYS A 93 -4.91 8.17 -3.29
CA LYS A 93 -4.98 9.63 -3.42
C LYS A 93 -3.60 10.27 -3.45
N SER A 94 -2.65 9.74 -2.70
CA SER A 94 -1.26 10.24 -2.67
C SER A 94 -0.53 9.93 -3.98
N LEU A 95 -0.64 8.70 -4.50
CA LEU A 95 -0.03 8.30 -5.77
C LEU A 95 -0.54 9.14 -6.94
N ASN A 96 -1.84 9.40 -7.00
CA ASN A 96 -2.47 10.19 -8.06
C ASN A 96 -2.08 11.68 -8.04
N ARG A 97 -1.51 12.19 -6.95
CA ARG A 97 -0.99 13.57 -6.87
C ARG A 97 0.47 13.67 -7.31
N SER A 98 1.15 12.53 -7.41
CA SER A 98 2.57 12.42 -7.77
C SER A 98 2.80 12.01 -9.22
N SER A 99 1.73 11.69 -9.96
CA SER A 99 1.73 11.36 -11.40
C SER A 99 1.54 12.61 -12.27
#